data_AF-A0A662I8F8-F1
#
_entry.id   AF-A0A662I8F8-F1
#
_cell.length_a   1.000
_cell.length_b   1.000
_cell.length_c   1.000
_cell.angle_alpha   90.00
_cell.angle_beta   90.00
_cell.angle_gamma   90.00
#
_symmetry.space_group_name_H-M   'P 1'
#
loop_
_entity.id
_entity.type
_entity.pdbx_description
1 polymer ?
#
loop_
_entity_poly.entity_id
_entity_poly.type
_entity_poly.pdbx_seq_one_letter_code
_entity_poly.pdbx_strand_id
1 'polypeptide(L)'
;MKRGAAIGLLLLILLSALLAFHIQATAQTAKSGTVIIGVQADTYIEAGKDKNYNGYSLYVGRMGSGGTGVAYRSLLYFNISSIPGPSMITKARLCLVVERDLFNNDTRLLFMAITAHWDEDQVTWFKRTASEPWSQAG
;
A
#
# COMPACT_ATOMS: atom_id res chain seq x y z
N MET A 1 27.14 -72.20 -1.65
CA MET A 1 27.11 -71.05 -0.70
C MET A 1 27.62 -69.73 -1.31
N LYS A 2 27.23 -69.32 -2.53
CA LYS A 2 27.75 -68.07 -3.14
C LYS A 2 26.71 -67.13 -3.79
N ARG A 3 25.45 -67.54 -3.93
CA ARG A 3 24.40 -66.73 -4.59
C ARG A 3 23.58 -65.85 -3.62
N GLY A 4 23.38 -66.28 -2.37
CA GLY A 4 22.64 -65.51 -1.36
C GLY A 4 23.37 -64.27 -0.85
N ALA A 5 24.70 -64.33 -0.74
CA ALA A 5 25.52 -63.20 -0.29
C ALA A 5 25.55 -62.05 -1.31
N ALA A 6 25.58 -62.36 -2.61
CA ALA A 6 25.59 -61.36 -3.67
C ALA A 6 24.24 -60.60 -3.77
N ILE A 7 23.11 -61.30 -3.60
CA ILE A 7 21.77 -60.71 -3.60
C ILE A 7 21.55 -59.85 -2.34
N GLY A 8 22.05 -60.30 -1.18
CA GLY A 8 22.01 -59.51 0.05
C GLY A 8 22.82 -58.22 -0.06
N LEU A 9 24.02 -58.28 -0.67
CA LEU A 9 24.86 -57.11 -0.88
C LEU A 9 24.23 -56.12 -1.87
N LEU A 10 23.61 -56.60 -2.95
CA LEU A 10 22.90 -55.77 -3.93
C LEU A 10 21.65 -55.10 -3.34
N LEU A 11 20.88 -55.81 -2.51
CA LEU A 11 19.74 -55.25 -1.78
C LEU A 11 20.15 -54.19 -0.76
N LEU A 12 21.27 -54.40 -0.06
CA LEU A 12 21.85 -53.42 0.87
C LEU A 12 22.35 -52.15 0.15
N ILE A 13 22.94 -52.29 -1.05
CA ILE A 13 23.39 -51.14 -1.86
C ILE A 13 22.21 -50.38 -2.48
N LEU A 14 21.14 -51.08 -2.89
CA LEU A 14 19.91 -50.43 -3.37
C LEU A 14 19.15 -49.72 -2.25
N LEU A 15 19.12 -50.30 -1.04
CA LEU A 15 18.48 -49.69 0.13
C LEU A 15 19.24 -48.43 0.59
N SER A 16 20.58 -48.42 0.51
CA SER A 16 21.39 -47.23 0.83
C SER A 16 21.29 -46.14 -0.24
N ALA A 17 21.13 -46.49 -1.51
CA ALA A 17 20.91 -45.53 -2.60
C ALA A 17 19.52 -44.83 -2.52
N LEU A 18 18.49 -45.52 -2.02
CA LEU A 18 17.15 -44.94 -1.82
C LEU A 18 17.09 -43.96 -0.65
N LEU A 19 17.97 -44.06 0.35
CA LEU A 19 18.06 -43.12 1.46
C LEU A 19 18.79 -41.82 1.10
N ALA A 20 19.54 -41.77 0.00
CA ALA A 20 20.35 -40.61 -0.39
C ALA A 20 19.56 -39.47 -1.06
N PHE A 21 18.30 -39.69 -1.44
CA PHE A 21 17.41 -38.65 -1.98
C PHE A 21 16.45 -38.13 -0.91
N HIS A 22 17.00 -37.58 0.18
CA HIS A 22 16.21 -36.72 1.05
C HIS A 22 16.14 -35.33 0.41
N ILE A 23 14.98 -34.99 -0.17
CA ILE A 23 14.66 -33.62 -0.56
C ILE A 23 14.61 -32.81 0.74
N GLN A 24 15.71 -32.13 1.06
CA GLN A 24 15.70 -31.13 2.12
C GLN A 24 14.92 -29.92 1.59
N ALA A 25 13.63 -29.84 1.95
CA ALA A 25 12.90 -28.60 1.83
C ALA A 25 13.55 -27.59 2.80
N THR A 26 14.39 -26.71 2.28
CA THR A 26 14.91 -25.59 3.07
C THR A 26 13.75 -24.67 3.38
N ALA A 27 13.36 -24.58 4.65
CA ALA A 27 12.45 -23.54 5.10
C ALA A 27 13.10 -22.17 4.82
N GLN A 28 12.61 -21.46 3.82
CA GLN A 28 13.06 -20.10 3.55
C GLN A 28 12.56 -19.21 4.70
N THR A 29 13.48 -18.70 5.51
CA THR A 29 13.12 -17.74 6.56
C THR A 29 12.48 -16.52 5.91
N ALA A 30 11.21 -16.26 6.25
CA ALA A 30 10.52 -15.07 5.77
C ALA A 30 11.28 -13.83 6.28
N LYS A 31 11.84 -13.04 5.36
CA LYS A 31 12.45 -11.76 5.70
C LYS A 31 11.34 -10.81 6.15
N SER A 32 11.32 -10.48 7.43
CA SER A 32 10.45 -9.45 7.98
C SER A 32 11.21 -8.13 8.08
N GLY A 33 10.56 -7.03 7.71
CA GLY A 33 11.14 -5.70 7.75
C GLY A 33 10.04 -4.64 7.72
N THR A 34 10.39 -3.43 8.16
CA THR A 34 9.52 -2.26 8.01
C THR A 34 10.06 -1.39 6.89
N VAL A 35 9.19 -0.99 5.98
CA VAL A 35 9.50 -0.01 4.94
C VAL A 35 8.84 1.31 5.35
N ILE A 36 9.63 2.39 5.39
CA ILE A 36 9.09 3.74 5.58
C ILE A 36 8.89 4.35 4.20
N ILE A 37 7.65 4.74 3.92
CA ILE A 37 7.26 5.31 2.62
C ILE A 37 6.80 6.75 2.88
N GLY A 38 7.52 7.70 2.29
CA GLY A 38 7.13 9.11 2.32
C GLY A 38 6.04 9.40 1.30
N VAL A 39 5.34 10.51 1.51
CA VAL A 39 4.47 11.10 0.49
C VAL A 39 5.33 11.51 -0.71
N GLN A 40 4.86 11.23 -1.93
CA GLN A 40 5.56 11.52 -3.18
C GLN A 40 4.85 12.57 -4.03
N ALA A 41 3.55 12.74 -3.81
CA ALA A 41 2.76 13.86 -4.32
C ALA A 41 1.64 14.16 -3.33
N ASP A 42 1.33 15.43 -3.13
CA ASP A 42 0.22 15.91 -2.33
C ASP A 42 -0.42 17.18 -2.88
N THR A 43 -1.70 17.31 -2.60
CA THR A 43 -2.46 18.53 -2.90
C THR A 43 -3.78 18.48 -2.15
N TYR A 44 -4.60 19.52 -2.27
CA TYR A 44 -5.99 19.47 -1.84
C TYR A 44 -6.92 20.00 -2.94
N ILE A 45 -8.16 19.52 -2.90
CA ILE A 45 -9.24 19.95 -3.77
C ILE A 45 -10.37 20.57 -2.96
N GLU A 46 -11.04 21.55 -3.55
CA GLU A 46 -12.14 22.29 -2.94
C GLU A 46 -13.46 22.00 -3.68
N ALA A 47 -14.52 21.75 -2.91
CA ALA A 47 -15.83 21.42 -3.45
C ALA A 47 -16.33 22.41 -4.50
N GLY A 48 -16.63 21.89 -5.70
CA GLY A 48 -17.19 22.67 -6.79
C GLY A 48 -16.20 23.56 -7.53
N LYS A 49 -14.89 23.42 -7.30
CA LYS A 49 -13.85 24.19 -7.99
C LYS A 49 -13.11 23.34 -9.01
N ASP A 50 -13.08 23.79 -10.27
CA ASP A 50 -12.15 23.29 -11.28
C ASP A 50 -10.80 23.98 -11.14
N LYS A 51 -10.22 23.90 -9.93
CA LYS A 51 -8.96 24.54 -9.57
C LYS A 51 -8.10 23.55 -8.82
N ASN A 52 -6.85 23.45 -9.25
CA ASN A 52 -5.78 22.81 -8.50
C ASN A 52 -5.16 23.84 -7.55
N TYR A 53 -4.91 23.42 -6.31
CA TYR A 53 -4.42 24.31 -5.26
C TYR A 53 -2.97 24.04 -4.85
N ASN A 54 -2.20 23.28 -5.66
CA ASN A 54 -0.80 22.88 -5.42
C ASN A 54 -0.05 23.89 -4.51
N GLY A 55 0.47 23.42 -3.37
CA GLY A 55 1.09 24.30 -2.39
C GLY A 55 1.44 23.63 -1.06
N TYR A 56 2.02 24.41 -0.14
CA TYR A 56 2.58 23.94 1.13
C TYR A 56 1.57 23.57 2.22
N SER A 57 0.27 23.65 1.95
CA SER A 57 -0.77 23.44 2.98
C SER A 57 -1.83 22.47 2.50
N LEU A 58 -2.18 21.53 3.37
CA LEU A 58 -3.22 20.54 3.15
C LEU A 58 -4.42 20.85 4.04
N TYR A 59 -5.62 20.79 3.45
CA TYR A 59 -6.87 21.05 4.16
C TYR A 59 -7.83 19.87 4.01
N VAL A 60 -8.45 19.51 5.14
CA VAL A 60 -9.47 18.46 5.19
C VAL A 60 -10.65 18.95 6.02
N GLY A 61 -11.84 18.47 5.65
CA GLY A 61 -13.08 18.78 6.37
C GLY A 61 -13.94 19.79 5.62
N ARG A 62 -14.69 20.61 6.35
CA ARG A 62 -15.58 21.61 5.76
C ARG A 62 -15.36 22.97 6.41
N MET A 63 -15.18 24.01 5.60
CA MET A 63 -15.04 25.38 6.08
C MET A 63 -16.30 26.19 5.74
N GLY A 64 -16.98 26.69 6.77
CA GLY A 64 -18.17 27.55 6.64
C GLY A 64 -19.00 27.55 7.92
N SER A 65 -20.06 28.36 7.96
CA SER A 65 -20.95 28.48 9.13
C SER A 65 -22.10 27.46 9.08
N GLY A 66 -22.55 27.00 10.25
CA GLY A 66 -23.80 26.24 10.39
C GLY A 66 -23.89 24.91 9.64
N GLY A 67 -22.76 24.22 9.38
CA GLY A 67 -22.75 22.92 8.71
C GLY A 67 -22.88 22.96 7.17
N THR A 68 -22.91 24.15 6.57
CA THR A 68 -23.03 24.34 5.10
C THR A 68 -21.70 24.62 4.41
N GLY A 69 -20.59 24.34 5.09
CA GLY A 69 -19.25 24.69 4.61
C GLY A 69 -18.83 23.98 3.32
N VAL A 70 -17.91 24.62 2.61
CA VAL A 70 -17.22 24.08 1.44
C VAL A 70 -16.31 22.95 1.88
N ALA A 71 -16.36 21.79 1.21
CA ALA A 71 -15.52 20.66 1.57
C ALA A 71 -14.12 20.80 0.97
N TYR A 72 -13.12 20.47 1.77
CA TYR A 72 -11.71 20.39 1.40
C TYR A 72 -11.27 18.94 1.58
N ARG A 73 -10.52 18.42 0.61
CA ARG A 73 -10.01 17.05 0.64
C ARG A 73 -8.55 17.05 0.23
N SER A 74 -7.69 16.58 1.11
CA SER A 74 -6.28 16.31 0.79
C SER A 74 -6.15 15.01 0.02
N LEU A 75 -5.29 15.01 -0.99
CA LEU A 75 -4.85 13.85 -1.74
C LEU A 75 -3.39 13.59 -1.40
N LEU A 76 -3.06 12.33 -1.11
CA LEU A 76 -1.71 11.89 -0.74
C LEU A 76 -1.36 10.67 -1.58
N TYR A 77 -0.22 10.72 -2.27
CA TYR A 77 0.29 9.60 -3.04
C TYR A 77 1.52 8.99 -2.37
N PHE A 78 1.54 7.67 -2.29
CA PHE A 78 2.65 6.88 -1.76
C PHE A 78 3.10 5.87 -2.82
N ASN A 79 4.35 5.97 -3.26
CA ASN A 79 4.92 4.96 -4.13
C ASN A 79 5.31 3.71 -3.31
N ILE A 80 4.59 2.61 -3.52
CA ILE A 80 4.79 1.35 -2.78
C ILE A 80 5.74 0.37 -3.48
N SER A 81 6.40 0.77 -4.57
CA SER A 81 7.31 -0.11 -5.34
C SER A 81 8.53 -0.58 -4.55
N SER A 82 8.84 0.06 -3.42
CA SER A 82 9.91 -0.34 -2.50
C SER A 82 9.56 -1.56 -1.64
N ILE A 83 8.29 -1.96 -1.60
CA ILE A 83 7.87 -3.20 -0.95
C ILE A 83 8.24 -4.38 -1.86
N PRO A 84 9.17 -5.26 -1.46
CA PRO A 84 9.61 -6.35 -2.31
C PRO A 84 8.47 -7.35 -2.55
N GLY A 85 8.28 -7.81 -3.80
CA GLY A 85 7.33 -8.88 -4.12
C GLY A 85 7.98 -10.26 -4.08
N PRO A 86 7.26 -11.32 -3.65
CA PRO A 86 6.00 -11.32 -2.91
C PRO A 86 6.22 -11.06 -1.40
N SER A 87 5.48 -10.12 -0.82
CA SER A 87 5.50 -9.84 0.63
C SER A 87 4.11 -9.99 1.25
N MET A 88 4.06 -10.54 2.47
CA MET A 88 2.86 -10.52 3.31
C MET A 88 2.88 -9.28 4.20
N ILE A 89 1.90 -8.39 4.03
CA ILE A 89 1.76 -7.20 4.87
C ILE A 89 1.03 -7.57 6.15
N THR A 90 1.73 -7.55 7.28
CA THR A 90 1.16 -7.86 8.60
C THR A 90 0.67 -6.62 9.35
N LYS A 91 1.19 -5.44 9.00
CA LYS A 91 0.82 -4.16 9.62
C LYS A 91 1.11 -3.00 8.66
N ALA A 92 0.18 -2.05 8.59
CA ALA A 92 0.38 -0.75 7.94
C ALA A 92 -0.04 0.36 8.91
N ARG A 93 0.71 1.47 8.92
CA ARG A 93 0.41 2.65 9.76
C ARG A 93 0.52 3.90 8.90
N LEU A 94 -0.55 4.69 8.86
CA LEU A 94 -0.51 6.06 8.36
C LEU A 94 -0.23 7.00 9.54
N CYS A 95 0.83 7.78 9.44
CA CYS A 95 1.21 8.76 10.46
C CYS A 95 1.02 10.17 9.88
N LEU A 96 0.13 10.96 10.49
CA LEU A 96 -0.16 12.33 10.09
C LEU A 96 -0.02 13.25 11.30
N VAL A 97 0.37 14.49 11.03
CA VAL A 97 0.42 15.56 12.03
C VAL A 97 -0.62 16.60 11.64
N VAL A 98 -1.51 16.92 12.58
CA VAL A 98 -2.44 18.04 12.43
C VAL A 98 -1.73 19.28 12.96
N GLU A 99 -1.38 20.21 12.07
CA GLU A 99 -0.72 21.46 12.47
C GLU A 99 -1.70 22.41 13.17
N ARG A 100 -2.94 22.46 12.70
CA ARG A 100 -3.99 23.30 13.27
C ARG A 100 -5.35 22.61 13.21
N ASP A 101 -6.02 22.58 14.35
CA ASP A 101 -7.42 22.17 14.44
C ASP A 101 -8.32 23.41 14.44
N LEU A 102 -9.23 23.46 13.48
CA LEU A 102 -10.24 24.53 13.34
C LEU A 102 -11.66 24.00 13.53
N PHE A 103 -11.83 22.73 13.89
CA PHE A 103 -13.13 22.16 14.17
C PHE A 103 -13.66 22.71 15.50
N ASN A 104 -14.95 23.01 15.53
CA ASN A 104 -15.64 23.46 16.74
C ASN A 104 -16.26 22.33 17.55
N ASN A 105 -16.13 21.08 17.07
CA ASN A 105 -16.68 19.87 17.65
C ASN A 105 -15.77 18.68 17.32
N ASP A 106 -15.91 17.60 18.08
CA ASP A 106 -15.26 16.32 17.79
C ASP A 106 -15.57 15.87 16.36
N THR A 107 -14.53 15.84 15.53
CA THR A 107 -14.66 15.56 14.10
C THR A 107 -13.93 14.27 13.76
N ARG A 108 -14.61 13.40 13.00
CA ARG A 108 -14.00 12.19 12.45
C ARG A 108 -13.54 12.48 11.02
N LEU A 109 -12.25 12.33 10.79
CA LEU A 109 -11.68 12.36 9.46
C LEU A 109 -11.73 10.96 8.85
N LEU A 110 -12.14 10.89 7.58
CA LEU A 110 -12.18 9.65 6.82
C LEU A 110 -10.98 9.61 5.86
N PHE A 111 -10.32 8.45 5.83
CA PHE A 111 -9.27 8.15 4.86
C PHE A 111 -9.78 7.13 3.88
N MET A 112 -9.69 7.44 2.59
CA MET A 112 -10.15 6.56 1.51
C MET A 112 -9.00 6.29 0.56
N ALA A 113 -8.83 5.03 0.17
CA ALA A 113 -7.88 4.65 -0.84
C ALA A 113 -8.41 5.07 -2.22
N ILE A 114 -7.62 5.84 -2.95
CA ILE A 114 -7.87 6.17 -4.35
C ILE A 114 -6.97 5.28 -5.19
N THR A 115 -7.57 4.43 -6.02
CA THR A 115 -6.84 3.50 -6.88
C THR A 115 -6.62 4.03 -8.30
N ALA A 116 -7.35 5.09 -8.67
CA ALA A 116 -7.17 5.76 -9.95
C ALA A 116 -5.97 6.72 -9.88
N HIS A 117 -5.19 6.77 -10.96
CA HIS A 117 -4.10 7.74 -11.12
C HIS A 117 -4.64 9.17 -11.12
N TRP A 118 -3.90 10.09 -10.51
CA TRP A 118 -4.16 11.52 -10.55
C TRP A 118 -2.85 12.28 -10.72
N ASP A 119 -2.92 13.43 -11.40
CA ASP A 119 -1.77 14.30 -11.63
C ASP A 119 -1.79 15.44 -10.62
N GLU A 120 -0.71 15.58 -9.83
CA GLU A 120 -0.61 16.56 -8.74
C GLU A 120 -0.87 18.00 -9.17
N ASP A 121 -0.37 18.37 -10.34
CA ASP A 121 -0.50 19.72 -10.88
C ASP A 121 -1.84 19.99 -11.60
N GLN A 122 -2.65 18.96 -11.83
CA GLN A 122 -3.84 19.06 -12.70
C GLN A 122 -5.14 18.65 -12.01
N VAL A 123 -5.05 17.91 -10.90
CA VAL A 123 -6.23 17.40 -10.21
C VAL A 123 -7.09 18.53 -9.64
N THR A 124 -8.39 18.40 -9.83
CA THR A 124 -9.41 19.33 -9.34
C THR A 124 -10.56 18.56 -8.71
N TRP A 125 -11.60 19.25 -8.26
CA TRP A 125 -12.82 18.60 -7.79
C TRP A 125 -13.51 17.75 -8.86
N PHE A 126 -13.40 18.11 -10.14
CA PHE A 126 -14.11 17.42 -11.21
C PHE A 126 -13.24 16.41 -11.97
N LYS A 127 -11.91 16.65 -12.01
CA LYS A 127 -10.98 15.87 -12.82
C LYS A 127 -9.79 15.37 -12.01
N ARG A 128 -9.36 14.14 -12.29
CA ARG A 128 -8.16 13.53 -11.69
C ARG A 128 -6.89 13.82 -12.48
N THR A 129 -7.02 14.09 -13.77
CA THR A 129 -5.94 14.52 -14.67
C THR A 129 -6.44 15.70 -15.51
N ALA A 130 -5.64 16.21 -16.45
CA ALA A 130 -6.07 17.31 -17.31
C ALA A 130 -7.36 17.00 -18.12
N SER A 131 -7.57 15.72 -18.49
CA SER A 131 -8.67 15.30 -19.36
C SER A 131 -9.61 14.26 -18.76
N GLU A 132 -9.24 13.61 -17.66
CA GLU A 132 -10.03 12.50 -17.11
C GLU A 132 -10.84 12.94 -15.88
N PRO A 133 -12.18 12.78 -15.89
CA PRO A 133 -13.00 13.07 -14.72
C PRO A 133 -12.84 12.02 -13.62
N TRP A 134 -13.20 12.39 -12.39
CA TRP A 134 -13.50 11.41 -11.36
C TRP A 134 -14.79 10.64 -11.70
N SER A 135 -14.93 9.39 -11.23
CA SER A 135 -16.19 8.64 -11.36
C SER A 135 -17.34 9.29 -10.57
N GLN A 136 -17.00 9.95 -9.47
CA GLN A 136 -17.85 10.88 -8.74
C GLN A 136 -17.01 12.11 -8.45
N ALA A 137 -17.59 13.30 -8.67
CA ALA A 137 -16.93 14.54 -8.30
C ALA A 137 -16.45 14.47 -6.86
N GLY A 138 -15.30 15.09 -6.66
CA GLY A 138 -14.29 14.72 -5.70
C GLY A 138 -14.67 14.78 -4.26
#